data_AF-A0A1H9VR97-F1
#
_entry.id   AF-A0A1H9VR97-F1
#
_cell.length_a   1.000
_cell.length_b   1.000
_cell.length_c   1.000
_cell.angle_alpha   90.00
_cell.angle_beta   90.00
_cell.angle_gamma   90.00
#
_symmetry.space_group_name_H-M   'P 1'
#
loop_
_entity.id
_entity.type
_entity.pdbx_description
1 polymer ?
#
loop_
_entity_poly.entity_id
_entity_poly.type
_entity_poly.pdbx_seq_one_letter_code
_entity_poly.pdbx_strand_id
1 'polypeptide(L)' 'MRISPLASAVFYFALGALFTYIAIQSVEGTVFNFITILLAFFATIDFVVGIRLINLHFRIKKVKNQKKNKK' A
#
# COMPACT_ATOMS: atom_id res chain seq x y z
N MET A 1 3.81 -19.88 -7.34
CA MET A 1 2.57 -19.25 -6.84
C MET A 1 2.34 -17.95 -7.60
N ARG A 2 1.22 -17.79 -8.33
CA ARG A 2 0.89 -16.51 -8.99
C ARG A 2 0.34 -15.57 -7.92
N ILE A 3 1.21 -14.83 -7.23
CA ILE A 3 0.79 -13.79 -6.30
C ILE A 3 0.05 -12.74 -7.12
N SER A 4 -1.27 -12.65 -6.95
CA SER A 4 -2.08 -11.64 -7.63
C SER A 4 -1.62 -10.26 -7.16
N PRO A 5 -1.34 -9.31 -8.08
CA PRO A 5 -0.97 -7.94 -7.72
C PRO A 5 -1.97 -7.26 -6.76
N LEU A 6 -3.21 -7.73 -6.75
CA LEU A 6 -4.26 -7.22 -5.88
C LEU A 6 -4.16 -7.80 -4.45
N ALA A 7 -3.76 -9.07 -4.31
CA ALA A 7 -3.52 -9.68 -3.01
C ALA A 7 -2.31 -9.06 -2.31
N SER A 8 -1.24 -8.77 -3.06
CA SER A 8 -0.10 -8.03 -2.51
C SER A 8 -0.47 -6.60 -2.13
N ALA A 9 -1.30 -5.91 -2.92
CA ALA A 9 -1.77 -4.57 -2.55
C ALA A 9 -2.50 -4.55 -1.21
N VAL A 10 -3.43 -5.48 -0.99
CA VAL A 10 -4.16 -5.59 0.28
C VAL A 10 -3.21 -5.81 1.46
N PHE A 11 -2.17 -6.63 1.27
CA PHE A 11 -1.16 -6.84 2.30
C PHE A 11 -0.40 -5.55 2.65
N TYR A 12 0.03 -4.78 1.65
CA TYR A 12 0.69 -3.49 1.89
C TYR A 12 -0.24 -2.48 2.60
N PHE A 13 -1.52 -2.43 2.23
CA PHE A 13 -2.49 -1.59 2.95
C PHE A 13 -2.69 -2.03 4.40
N ALA A 14 -2.76 -3.33 4.66
CA ALA A 14 -2.87 -3.86 6.03
C ALA A 14 -1.61 -3.55 6.86
N LEU A 15 -0.43 -3.69 6.26
CA LEU A 15 0.84 -3.37 6.91
C LEU A 15 0.98 -1.87 7.19
N GLY A 16 0.63 -1.00 6.23
CA GLY A 16 0.62 0.45 6.44
C GLY A 16 -0.37 0.90 7.52
N ALA A 17 -1.55 0.26 7.59
CA ALA A 17 -2.50 0.49 8.67
C ALA A 17 -1.94 0.06 10.04
N LEU A 18 -1.24 -1.08 10.08
CA LEU A 18 -0.56 -1.56 11.30
C LEU A 18 0.53 -0.58 11.75
N PHE A 19 1.39 -0.12 10.84
CA PHE A 19 2.42 0.88 11.19
C PHE A 19 1.81 2.20 11.65
N THR A 20 0.70 2.63 11.05
CA THR A 20 -0.04 3.82 11.49
C THR A 20 -0.59 3.64 12.91
N TYR A 21 -1.18 2.48 13.21
CA TYR A 21 -1.68 2.17 14.54
C TYR A 21 -0.55 2.19 15.58
N ILE A 22 0.58 1.55 15.29
CA ILE A 22 1.75 1.55 16.19
C ILE A 22 2.30 2.98 16.34
N ALA A 23 2.37 3.77 15.27
CA ALA A 23 2.85 5.15 15.31
C ALA A 23 2.04 6.02 16.28
N ILE A 24 0.71 5.88 16.26
CA ILE A 24 -0.21 6.57 17.18
C ILE A 24 0.06 6.15 18.63
N GLN A 25 0.27 4.84 18.87
CA GLN A 25 0.57 4.33 20.21
C GLN A 25 1.96 4.74 20.70
N SER A 26 2.92 5.01 19.81
CA SER A 26 4.28 5.47 20.16
C SER A 26 4.39 6.97 20.44
N VAL A 27 3.27 7.71 20.41
CA VAL A 27 3.27 9.15 20.74
C VAL A 27 3.51 9.33 22.23
N GLU A 28 4.74 9.70 22.59
CA GLU A 28 5.13 10.09 23.94
C GLU A 28 5.27 11.61 24.02
N GLY A 29 4.27 12.27 24.61
CA GLY A 29 4.23 13.73 24.79
C GLY A 29 3.95 14.52 23.50
N THR A 30 4.65 14.22 22.39
CA THR A 30 4.47 14.89 21.10
C THR A 30 4.50 13.90 19.94
N VAL A 31 3.79 14.24 18.86
CA VAL A 31 3.80 13.48 17.60
C VAL A 31 5.13 13.57 16.84
N PHE A 32 6.03 14.47 17.24
CA PHE A 32 7.34 14.65 16.61
C PHE A 32 8.44 13.73 17.16
N ASN A 33 8.07 12.73 17.96
CA ASN A 33 9.02 11.71 18.40
C ASN A 33 9.60 10.99 17.16
N PHE A 34 10.91 10.75 17.18
CA PHE A 34 11.64 10.05 16.13
C PHE A 34 10.96 8.72 15.74
N ILE A 35 10.50 7.93 16.73
CA ILE A 35 9.85 6.64 16.47
C ILE A 35 8.52 6.83 15.74
N THR A 36 7.69 7.79 16.16
CA THR A 36 6.41 8.11 15.50
C THR A 36 6.62 8.55 14.05
N ILE A 37 7.60 9.42 13.80
CA ILE A 37 7.94 9.89 12.45
C ILE A 37 8.45 8.73 11.58
N LEU A 38 9.32 7.87 12.13
CA LEU A 38 9.86 6.72 11.41
C LEU A 38 8.76 5.72 11.02
N LEU A 39 7.85 5.41 11.94
CA LEU A 39 6.70 4.54 11.67
C LEU A 39 5.75 5.15 10.64
N ALA A 40 5.48 6.45 10.72
CA ALA A 40 4.65 7.17 9.74
C ALA A 40 5.30 7.19 8.34
N PHE A 41 6.63 7.29 8.28
CA PHE A 41 7.38 7.19 7.03
C PHE A 41 7.25 5.81 6.39
N PHE A 42 7.40 4.73 7.17
CA PHE A 42 7.18 3.38 6.68
C PHE A 42 5.73 3.16 6.20
N ALA A 43 4.75 3.57 7.00
CA ALA A 43 3.34 3.52 6.61
C ALA A 43 3.08 4.22 5.27
N THR A 44 3.71 5.37 5.03
CA THR A 44 3.59 6.12 3.77
C THR A 44 4.10 5.30 2.57
N ILE A 45 5.27 4.64 2.71
CA ILE A 45 5.83 3.78 1.66
C ILE A 45 4.86 2.64 1.35
N ASP A 46 4.32 1.97 2.37
CA ASP A 46 3.38 0.87 2.20
C ASP A 46 2.12 1.29 1.46
N PHE A 47 1.52 2.43 1.83
CA PHE A 47 0.36 2.97 1.12
C PHE A 47 0.68 3.32 -0.34
N VAL A 48 1.83 3.93 -0.61
CA VAL A 48 2.26 4.26 -1.98
C VAL A 48 2.44 3.00 -2.83
N VAL A 49 3.07 1.96 -2.28
CA VAL A 49 3.25 0.67 -2.96
C VAL A 49 1.90 0.00 -3.19
N GLY A 50 1.02 -0.01 -2.20
CA GLY A 50 -0.36 -0.51 -2.30
C GLY A 50 -1.13 0.16 -3.44
N ILE A 51 -1.12 1.49 -3.50
CA ILE A 51 -1.76 2.27 -4.57
C ILE A 51 -1.16 1.92 -5.94
N ARG A 52 0.17 1.83 -6.05
CA ARG A 52 0.85 1.46 -7.30
C ARG A 52 0.42 0.08 -7.79
N LEU A 53 0.27 -0.89 -6.89
CA LEU A 53 -0.15 -2.25 -7.23
C LEU A 53 -1.62 -2.30 -7.68
N ILE A 54 -2.50 -1.52 -7.04
CA ILE A 54 -3.90 -1.35 -7.48
C ILE A 54 -3.95 -0.76 -8.89
N ASN A 55 -3.19 0.31 -9.14
CA ASN A 55 -3.10 0.94 -10.46
C ASN A 55 -2.57 -0.03 -11.52
N LEU A 56 -1.56 -0.84 -11.17
CA LEU A 56 -1.04 -1.89 -12.04
C LEU A 56 -2.11 -2.93 -12.38
N HIS A 57 -2.91 -3.37 -11.40
CA HIS A 57 -4.00 -4.31 -11.62
C HIS A 57 -5.03 -3.75 -12.63
N PHE A 58 -5.45 -2.49 -12.45
CA PHE A 58 -6.37 -1.84 -13.39
C PHE A 58 -5.77 -1.66 -14.78
N ARG A 59 -4.48 -1.32 -14.87
CA ARG A 59 -3.78 -1.16 -16.16
C ARG A 59 -3.70 -2.49 -16.91
N ILE A 60 -3.37 -3.59 -16.22
CA ILE A 60 -3.35 -4.95 -16.80
C ILE A 60 -4.76 -5.33 -17.28
N LYS A 61 -5.80 -5.06 -16.49
CA LYS A 61 -7.20 -5.32 -16.88
C LYS A 61 -7.61 -4.53 -18.12
N LYS A 62 -7.22 -3.25 -18.21
CA LYS A 62 -7.50 -2.39 -19.38
C LYS A 62 -6.84 -2.92 -20.65
N VAL A 63 -5.56 -3.30 -20.59
CA VAL A 63 -4.83 -3.87 -21.74
C VAL A 63 -5.45 -5.19 -22.20
N LYS A 64 -5.85 -6.06 -21.26
CA LYS A 64 -6.52 -7.33 -21.57
C LYS A 64 -7.86 -7.10 -22.28
N ASN A 65 -8.65 -6.13 -21.83
CA ASN A 65 -9.94 -5.80 -22.44
C ASN A 65 -9.79 -5.17 -23.83
N GLN A 66 -8.79 -4.32 -24.06
CA GLN A 66 -8.51 -3.75 -25.39
C GLN A 66 -8.09 -4.81 -26.41
N LYS A 67 -7.29 -5.81 -26.00
CA LYS A 67 -6.94 -6.95 -26.86
C LYS A 67 -8.15 -7.82 -27.22
N LYS A 68 -9.17 -7.90 -26.35
CA LYS A 68 -10.39 -8.68 -26.59
C LYS A 68 -11.32 -7.99 -27.60
N ASN A 69 -11.39 -6.67 -27.63
CA ASN A 69 -12.22 -5.91 -28.58
C ASN A 69 -11.58 -5.73 -29.97
N LYS A 70 -10.29 -6.07 -30.13
CA LYS A 70 -9.58 -6.05 -31.43
C LYS A 70 -9.52 -7.42 -32.12
N LYS A 71 -10.03 -8.48 -31.47
CA LYS A 71 -10.17 -9.83 -32.02
C LYS A 71 -11.63 -10.10 -32.32
#